data_AF-A0A9E0TJC7-F1
#
_entry.id   AF-A0A9E0TJC7-F1
#
_cell.length_a   1.000
_cell.length_b   1.000
_cell.length_c   1.000
_cell.angle_alpha   90.00
_cell.angle_beta   90.00
_cell.angle_gamma   90.00
#
_symmetry.space_group_name_H-M   'P 1'
#
loop_
_entity.id
_entity.type
_entity.pdbx_description
1 polymer ?
#
loop_
_entity_poly.entity_id
_entity_poly.type
_entity_poly.pdbx_seq_one_letter_code
_entity_poly.pdbx_strand_id
1 'polypeptide(L)'
;MFANLLQLITRRESRGYEHGFVQEVHRDGRAPKNPRVGKLLFAAWLVIAAKCWLMMWLVERYHMPFNALWVNLPTIAFGLLITVIYFRRE
;
A
#
# COMPACT_ATOMS: atom_id res chain seq x y z
N MET A 1 10.68 19.55 -5.74
CA MET A 1 10.22 19.54 -4.32
C MET A 1 9.69 18.19 -3.85
N PHE A 2 9.09 17.36 -4.73
CA PHE A 2 8.67 15.98 -4.40
C PHE A 2 9.81 14.98 -4.11
N ALA A 3 11.04 15.27 -4.53
CA ALA A 3 12.21 14.42 -4.28
C ALA A 3 12.54 14.29 -2.78
N ASN A 4 12.31 15.34 -1.98
CA ASN A 4 12.52 15.30 -0.53
C ASN A 4 11.52 14.38 0.19
N LEU A 5 10.30 14.23 -0.34
CA LEU A 5 9.27 13.35 0.22
C LEU A 5 9.58 11.87 -0.05
N LEU A 6 10.13 11.55 -1.23
CA LEU A 6 10.59 10.20 -1.56
C LEU A 6 11.84 9.78 -0.77
N GLN A 7 12.73 10.73 -0.45
CA GLN A 7 13.91 10.49 0.38
C GLN A 7 13.55 10.24 1.85
N LEU A 8 12.47 10.83 2.37
CA LEU A 8 12.03 10.61 3.76
C LEU A 8 11.43 9.21 3.97
N ILE A 9 10.76 8.68 2.93
CA ILE A 9 10.24 7.31 2.90
C ILE A 9 11.36 6.28 2.68
N THR A 10 12.42 6.68 1.97
CA THR A 10 13.59 5.83 1.66
C THR A 10 14.70 6.09 2.69
N ARG A 11 14.47 5.64 3.93
CA ARG A 11 15.42 5.49 5.04
C ARG A 11 16.90 5.63 4.63
N ARG A 12 17.48 6.83 4.77
CA ARG A 12 18.94 7.02 4.75
C ARG A 12 19.46 6.92 6.18
N GLU A 13 19.74 5.70 6.63
CA GLU A 13 20.72 5.51 7.71
C GLU A 13 22.09 5.84 7.12
N SER A 14 22.53 7.09 7.31
CA SER A 14 23.93 7.43 7.09
C SER A 14 24.72 6.98 8.31
N ARG A 15 25.35 5.81 8.16
CA ARG A 15 26.33 5.20 9.04
C ARG A 15 27.29 6.23 9.64
N GLY A 16 27.20 6.40 10.94
CA GLY A 16 28.28 6.89 11.76
C GLY A 16 28.17 6.30 13.13
N TYR A 17 28.53 5.01 13.29
CA TYR A 17 29.00 4.46 14.56
C TYR A 17 29.89 3.25 14.25
N GLU A 18 31.05 3.29 14.89
CA GLU A 18 32.15 2.35 14.75
C GLU A 18 31.73 0.91 15.00
N HIS A 19 32.16 0.00 14.13
CA HIS A 19 31.94 -1.43 14.30
C HIS A 19 32.85 -1.99 15.40
N GLY A 20 32.51 -1.69 16.65
CA GLY A 20 32.76 -2.60 17.75
C GLY A 20 32.01 -3.91 17.49
N PHE A 21 32.79 -4.96 17.29
CA PHE A 21 32.44 -6.39 17.26
C PHE A 21 30.97 -6.72 17.64
N VAL A 22 30.13 -6.95 16.62
CA VAL A 22 28.75 -7.43 16.83
C VAL A 22 28.81 -8.93 17.07
N GLN A 23 28.98 -9.27 18.34
CA GLN A 23 28.73 -10.60 18.88
C GLN A 23 27.22 -10.84 18.82
N GLU A 24 26.82 -11.78 17.97
CA GLU A 24 25.49 -12.41 17.92
C GLU A 24 24.31 -11.47 17.62
N VAL A 25 24.00 -11.34 16.33
CA VAL A 25 22.70 -10.81 15.89
C VAL A 25 21.63 -11.87 16.12
N HIS A 26 21.11 -11.94 17.35
CA HIS A 26 19.82 -12.57 17.62
C HIS A 26 18.75 -11.80 16.84
N ARG A 27 18.24 -12.43 15.78
CA ARG A 27 17.23 -11.84 14.91
C ARG A 27 15.82 -12.16 15.43
N ASP A 28 15.56 -11.89 16.71
CA ASP A 28 14.21 -11.87 17.25
C ASP A 28 13.66 -10.46 17.16
N GLY A 29 12.98 -10.17 16.06
CA GLY A 29 12.47 -8.83 15.81
C GLY A 29 11.51 -8.81 14.66
N ARG A 30 10.34 -9.42 14.83
CA ARG A 30 9.17 -9.11 13.99
C ARG A 30 8.95 -7.60 14.10
N ALA A 31 9.26 -6.87 13.03
CA ALA A 31 9.23 -5.42 13.05
C ALA A 31 7.86 -4.95 13.56
N PRO A 32 7.81 -4.03 14.54
CA PRO A 32 6.54 -3.59 15.10
C PRO A 32 5.66 -3.02 13.98
N LYS A 33 4.45 -3.58 13.83
CA LYS A 33 3.43 -3.12 12.88
C LYS A 33 3.30 -1.61 12.97
N ASN A 34 3.71 -0.88 11.94
CA ASN A 34 3.54 0.56 11.92
C ASN A 34 2.04 0.85 11.68
N PRO A 35 1.29 1.38 12.67
CA PRO A 35 -0.16 1.59 12.54
C PRO A 35 -0.51 2.58 11.42
N ARG A 36 0.46 3.38 10.96
CA ARG A 36 0.29 4.29 9.83
C ARG A 36 0.08 3.54 8.51
N VAL A 37 0.74 2.41 8.31
CA VAL A 37 0.62 1.63 7.07
C VAL A 37 -0.75 0.96 6.99
N GLY A 38 -1.26 0.45 8.11
CA GLY A 38 -2.64 -0.06 8.18
C GLY A 38 -3.69 0.99 7.83
N LYS A 39 -3.55 2.23 8.36
CA LYS A 39 -4.44 3.35 8.01
C LYS A 39 -4.34 3.75 6.54
N LEU A 40 -3.13 3.73 5.96
CA LEU A 40 -2.93 4.06 4.55
C LEU A 40 -3.58 3.02 3.64
N LEU A 41 -3.48 1.74 3.98
CA LEU A 41 -4.13 0.65 3.25
C LEU A 41 -5.66 0.78 3.30
N PHE A 42 -6.20 1.12 4.47
CA PHE A 42 -7.63 1.39 4.63
C PHE A 42 -8.10 2.59 3.80
N ALA A 43 -7.34 3.70 3.84
CA ALA A 43 -7.62 4.87 3.00
C ALA A 43 -7.56 4.53 1.50
N ALA A 44 -6.58 3.73 1.07
CA ALA A 44 -6.48 3.28 -0.32
C ALA A 44 -7.72 2.44 -0.73
N TRP A 45 -8.19 1.55 0.14
CA TRP A 45 -9.42 0.80 -0.09
C TRP A 45 -10.66 1.69 -0.21
N LEU A 46 -10.79 2.73 0.62
CA LEU A 46 -11.88 3.70 0.50
C LEU A 46 -11.85 4.45 -0.84
N VAL A 47 -10.66 4.85 -1.31
CA VAL A 47 -10.51 5.50 -2.62
C VAL A 47 -10.90 4.56 -3.76
N ILE A 48 -10.51 3.29 -3.69
CA ILE A 48 -10.90 2.26 -4.67
C ILE A 48 -12.42 2.07 -4.67
N ALA A 49 -13.05 1.97 -3.50
CA ALA A 49 -14.50 1.81 -3.38
C ALA A 49 -15.26 3.01 -3.97
N ALA A 50 -14.83 4.24 -3.64
CA ALA A 50 -15.41 5.46 -4.19
C ALA A 50 -15.28 5.51 -5.72
N LYS A 51 -14.11 5.17 -6.26
CA LYS A 51 -13.89 5.02 -7.72
C LYS A 51 -14.86 4.01 -8.34
N CYS A 52 -15.01 2.83 -7.73
CA CYS A 52 -15.84 1.76 -8.27
C CYS A 52 -17.32 2.17 -8.29
N TRP A 53 -17.78 2.83 -7.22
CA TRP A 53 -19.11 3.42 -7.15
C TRP A 53 -19.34 4.46 -8.25
N LEU A 54 -18.38 5.36 -8.44
CA LEU A 54 -18.46 6.40 -9.47
C LEU A 54 -18.52 5.81 -10.87
N MET A 55 -17.81 4.70 -11.13
CA MET A 55 -17.94 3.97 -12.40
C MET A 55 -19.30 3.31 -12.60
N MET A 56 -19.86 2.67 -11.57
CA MET A 56 -21.20 2.09 -11.66
C MET A 56 -22.24 3.17 -11.93
N TRP A 57 -22.18 4.28 -11.21
CA TRP A 57 -23.04 5.43 -11.42
C TRP A 57 -22.92 6.00 -12.84
N LEU A 58 -21.69 6.10 -13.37
CA LEU A 58 -21.47 6.62 -14.72
C LEU A 58 -22.06 5.69 -15.79
N VAL A 59 -21.87 4.38 -15.66
CA VAL A 59 -22.40 3.39 -16.61
C VAL A 59 -23.93 3.37 -16.59
N GLU A 60 -24.54 3.43 -15.39
CA GLU A 60 -25.99 3.50 -15.23
C GLU A 60 -26.55 4.83 -15.78
N ARG A 61 -25.89 5.96 -15.50
CA ARG A 61 -26.33 7.29 -15.94
C ARG A 61 -26.26 7.50 -17.45
N TYR A 62 -25.25 6.91 -18.10
CA TYR A 62 -24.99 7.10 -19.54
C TYR A 62 -25.39 5.89 -20.40
N HIS A 63 -26.04 4.86 -19.83
CA HIS A 63 -26.46 3.65 -20.55
C HIS A 63 -25.38 3.06 -21.46
N MET A 64 -24.14 3.04 -20.97
CA MET A 64 -23.01 2.57 -21.77
C MET A 64 -23.10 1.05 -22.01
N PRO A 65 -22.80 0.56 -23.23
CA PRO A 65 -22.94 -0.85 -23.59
C PRO A 65 -21.76 -1.71 -23.08
N PHE A 66 -21.24 -1.42 -21.90
CA PHE A 66 -20.18 -2.19 -21.27
C PHE A 66 -20.40 -2.33 -19.76
N ASN A 67 -19.99 -3.47 -19.21
CA ASN A 67 -20.14 -3.74 -17.79
C ASN A 67 -19.09 -2.98 -16.98
N ALA A 68 -19.51 -2.07 -16.09
CA ALA A 68 -18.63 -1.36 -15.16
C ALA A 68 -17.71 -2.29 -14.35
N LEU A 69 -18.20 -3.50 -14.08
CA LEU A 69 -17.46 -4.58 -13.41
C LEU A 69 -16.13 -4.89 -14.08
N TRP A 70 -16.02 -4.84 -15.41
CA TRP A 70 -14.79 -5.19 -16.13
C TRP A 70 -13.62 -4.27 -15.80
N VAL A 71 -13.89 -3.00 -15.46
CA VAL A 71 -12.87 -2.01 -15.07
C VAL A 71 -12.58 -2.09 -13.56
N ASN A 72 -13.59 -2.41 -12.76
CA ASN A 72 -13.48 -2.48 -11.31
C ASN A 72 -12.75 -3.75 -10.83
N LEU A 73 -12.96 -4.88 -11.51
CA LEU A 73 -12.40 -6.19 -11.16
C LEU A 73 -10.86 -6.19 -11.06
N PRO A 74 -10.09 -5.72 -12.07
CA PRO A 74 -8.63 -5.70 -11.96
C PRO A 74 -8.15 -4.75 -10.85
N THR A 75 -8.84 -3.62 -10.65
CA THR A 75 -8.48 -2.65 -9.61
C THR A 75 -8.62 -3.25 -8.21
N ILE A 76 -9.73 -3.96 -7.96
CA ILE A 76 -9.97 -4.66 -6.70
C ILE A 76 -8.97 -5.81 -6.53
N ALA A 77 -8.69 -6.57 -7.61
CA ALA A 77 -7.74 -7.67 -7.57
C ALA A 77 -6.32 -7.21 -7.20
N PHE A 78 -5.83 -6.12 -7.80
CA PHE A 78 -4.51 -5.57 -7.45
C PHE A 78 -4.48 -5.00 -6.02
N GLY A 79 -5.53 -4.29 -5.58
CA GLY A 79 -5.62 -3.79 -4.21
C GLY A 79 -5.60 -4.92 -3.17
N LEU A 80 -6.33 -6.02 -3.45
CA LEU A 80 -6.36 -7.21 -2.62
C LEU A 80 -5.02 -7.95 -2.65
N LEU A 81 -4.36 -8.06 -3.81
CA LEU A 81 -3.04 -8.66 -3.94
C LEU A 81 -1.99 -7.93 -3.09
N ILE A 82 -1.95 -6.59 -3.16
CA ILE A 82 -1.04 -5.78 -2.35
C ILE A 82 -1.33 -5.97 -0.86
N THR A 83 -2.61 -6.01 -0.48
CA THR A 83 -3.04 -6.25 0.90
C THR A 83 -2.58 -7.62 1.40
N VAL A 84 -2.72 -8.67 0.58
CA VAL A 84 -2.29 -10.04 0.90
C VAL A 84 -0.78 -10.13 1.01
N ILE A 85 -0.03 -9.50 0.09
CA ILE A 85 1.43 -9.45 0.17
C ILE A 85 1.89 -8.75 1.45
N TYR A 86 1.23 -7.65 1.83
CA TYR A 86 1.53 -6.94 3.08
C TYR A 86 1.31 -7.84 4.31
N PHE A 87 0.21 -8.59 4.36
CA PHE A 87 -0.10 -9.50 5.46
C PHE A 87 0.74 -10.78 5.46
N ARG A 88 1.19 -11.27 4.28
CA ARG A 88 2.04 -12.47 4.11
C ARG A 88 3.53 -12.21 4.29
N ARG A 89 3.97 -10.96 4.25
CA ARG A 89 5.36 -10.59 4.56
C ARG A 89 5.64 -10.58 6.06
N GLU A 90 4.63 -10.89 6.87
CA GLU A 90 4.72 -11.20 8.30
C GLU A 90 4.86 -12.70 8.55
#